data_AF-A0A923QDR0-F1
#
_entry.id   AF-A0A923QDR0-F1
#
_cell.length_a   1.000
_cell.length_b   1.000
_cell.length_c   1.000
_cell.angle_alpha   90.00
_cell.angle_beta   90.00
_cell.angle_gamma   90.00
#
_symmetry.space_group_name_H-M   'P 1'
#
loop_
_entity.id
_entity.type
_entity.pdbx_description
1 polymer ?
#
loop_
_entity_poly.entity_id
_entity_poly.type
_entity_poly.pdbx_seq_one_letter_code
_entity_poly.pdbx_strand_id
1 'polypeptide(L)'
;MKQLSRAHQAISDQKGAFSQFRPAVADEQSMELLRFYDSFDGAVSGFILSELNMRQGDRCKALKVFGDLQNHSYKQGVEFNLRALDHLAHAQAFLWKFRKNLPGQDTAAKPFMQRLDDVRHEMREFLCELEIKSSDAAELSSAVDKVCAVFKTGASESGIFVFIDSSIKSLEALRKTPGRGADSNIAAWKLHVAEILLALAAWVAYKCFNATCRCAQIEKSVHGAILAIASVVRVA
;
A
#
# COMPACT_ATOMS: atom_id res chain seq x y z
N MET A 1 13.22 -10.43 28.70
CA MET A 1 12.59 -10.46 27.36
C MET A 1 13.63 -10.10 26.31
N LYS A 2 13.85 -10.92 25.28
CA LYS A 2 14.68 -10.52 24.13
C LYS A 2 13.89 -9.50 23.31
N GLN A 3 14.43 -8.29 23.12
CA GLN A 3 13.84 -7.33 22.19
C GLN A 3 13.96 -7.88 20.76
N LEU A 4 12.89 -7.77 19.98
CA LEU A 4 12.90 -8.06 18.56
C LEU A 4 13.89 -7.14 17.84
N SER A 5 14.52 -7.61 16.77
CA SER A 5 15.30 -6.70 15.92
C SER A 5 14.37 -5.68 15.26
N ARG A 6 14.89 -4.51 14.89
CA ARG A 6 14.12 -3.44 14.22
C ARG A 6 13.37 -3.95 12.97
N ALA A 7 13.97 -4.88 12.22
CA ALA A 7 13.31 -5.50 11.07
C ALA A 7 12.12 -6.38 11.47
N HIS A 8 12.23 -7.17 12.53
CA HIS A 8 11.12 -7.99 13.03
C HIS A 8 9.99 -7.12 13.59
N GLN A 9 10.32 -6.04 14.31
CA GLN A 9 9.32 -5.12 14.82
C GLN A 9 8.57 -4.43 13.68
N ALA A 10 9.28 -3.88 12.68
CA ALA A 10 8.66 -3.22 11.53
C ALA A 10 7.72 -4.15 10.75
N ILE A 11 8.11 -5.42 10.56
CA ILE A 11 7.24 -6.41 9.91
C ILE A 11 6.07 -6.80 10.80
N SER A 12 6.27 -6.96 12.11
CA SER A 12 5.18 -7.26 13.05
C SER A 12 4.12 -6.14 13.04
N ASP A 13 4.55 -4.89 13.10
CA ASP A 13 3.67 -3.72 13.08
C ASP A 13 2.93 -3.61 11.75
N GLN A 14 3.64 -3.82 10.64
CA GLN A 14 3.04 -3.82 9.30
C GLN A 14 2.01 -4.94 9.12
N LYS A 15 2.34 -6.17 9.54
CA LYS A 15 1.39 -7.30 9.49
C LYS A 15 0.18 -7.05 10.37
N GLY A 16 0.38 -6.48 11.56
CA GLY A 16 -0.71 -6.05 12.43
C GLY A 16 -1.64 -5.07 11.73
N ALA A 17 -1.10 -4.03 11.11
CA ALA A 17 -1.88 -3.03 10.39
C ALA A 17 -2.61 -3.60 9.15
N PHE A 18 -1.93 -4.39 8.32
CA PHE A 18 -2.54 -5.03 7.15
C PHE A 18 -3.63 -6.03 7.55
N SER A 19 -3.46 -6.77 8.64
CA SER A 19 -4.48 -7.70 9.13
C SER A 19 -5.79 -7.01 9.54
N GLN A 20 -5.74 -5.73 9.95
CA GLN A 20 -6.94 -4.95 10.26
C GLN A 20 -7.69 -4.51 9.01
N PHE A 21 -6.97 -4.27 7.90
CA PHE A 21 -7.57 -3.86 6.64
C PHE A 21 -8.08 -5.06 5.82
N ARG A 22 -7.43 -6.23 5.95
CA ARG A 22 -7.77 -7.44 5.21
C ARG A 22 -9.26 -7.82 5.22
N PRO A 23 -10.00 -7.80 6.35
CA PRO A 23 -11.42 -8.13 6.36
C PRO A 23 -12.30 -7.17 5.56
N ALA A 24 -11.88 -5.90 5.42
CA ALA A 24 -12.62 -4.93 4.62
C ALA A 24 -12.49 -5.22 3.11
N VAL A 25 -11.34 -5.78 2.69
CA VAL A 25 -11.07 -6.20 1.30
C VAL A 25 -11.65 -7.59 1.01
N ALA A 26 -11.67 -8.47 2.01
CA ALA A 26 -12.17 -9.84 1.95
C ALA A 26 -13.70 -9.89 1.94
N ASP A 27 -14.29 -9.63 0.77
CA ASP A 27 -15.65 -10.05 0.49
C ASP A 27 -15.62 -11.51 -0.02
N GLU A 28 -16.43 -12.40 0.56
CA GLU A 28 -16.48 -13.84 0.22
C GLU A 28 -16.70 -14.07 -1.29
N GLN A 29 -17.28 -13.09 -1.98
CA GLN A 29 -17.54 -13.12 -3.41
C GLN A 29 -16.30 -12.87 -4.29
N SER A 30 -15.14 -12.49 -3.72
CA SER A 30 -13.98 -11.99 -4.48
C SER A 30 -12.64 -12.61 -4.06
N MET A 31 -12.53 -13.95 -4.12
CA MET A 31 -11.30 -14.69 -3.80
C MET A 31 -10.03 -14.16 -4.51
N GLU A 32 -10.16 -13.68 -5.74
CA GLU A 32 -9.03 -13.12 -6.49
C GLU A 32 -8.54 -11.79 -5.91
N LEU A 33 -9.44 -10.94 -5.39
CA LEU A 33 -9.06 -9.70 -4.72
C LEU A 33 -8.38 -9.97 -3.38
N LEU A 34 -8.81 -11.01 -2.66
CA LEU A 34 -8.16 -11.45 -1.44
C LEU A 34 -6.73 -11.98 -1.70
N ARG A 35 -6.56 -12.80 -2.74
CA ARG A 35 -5.25 -13.31 -3.16
C ARG A 35 -4.33 -12.20 -3.66
N PHE A 36 -4.89 -11.20 -4.34
CA PHE A 36 -4.18 -9.97 -4.68
C PHE A 36 -3.65 -9.30 -3.42
N TYR A 37 -4.52 -9.06 -2.43
CA TYR A 37 -4.16 -8.41 -1.18
C TYR A 37 -3.06 -9.15 -0.41
N ASP A 38 -3.21 -10.46 -0.23
CA ASP A 38 -2.24 -11.30 0.50
C ASP A 38 -0.87 -11.32 -0.22
N SER A 39 -0.87 -11.36 -1.55
CA SER A 39 0.37 -11.28 -2.35
C SER A 39 1.01 -9.89 -2.26
N PHE A 40 0.19 -8.83 -2.31
CA PHE A 40 0.65 -7.45 -2.19
C PHE A 40 1.25 -7.17 -0.80
N ASP A 41 0.61 -7.64 0.26
CA ASP A 41 1.16 -7.62 1.63
C ASP A 41 2.54 -8.31 1.71
N GLY A 42 2.68 -9.49 1.09
CA GLY A 42 3.95 -10.18 0.96
C GLY A 42 5.03 -9.35 0.25
N ALA A 43 4.67 -8.65 -0.83
CA ALA A 43 5.57 -7.76 -1.55
C ALA A 43 6.03 -6.58 -0.67
N VAL A 44 5.09 -5.90 0.00
CA VAL A 44 5.38 -4.77 0.90
C VAL A 44 6.32 -5.20 2.03
N SER A 45 6.07 -6.36 2.65
CA SER A 45 6.94 -6.94 3.67
C SER A 45 8.38 -7.13 3.15
N GLY A 46 8.53 -7.68 1.95
CA GLY A 46 9.85 -7.88 1.34
C GLY A 46 10.55 -6.57 0.98
N PHE A 47 9.82 -5.54 0.55
CA PHE A 47 10.40 -4.21 0.31
C PHE A 47 10.89 -3.54 1.60
N ILE A 48 10.14 -3.65 2.70
CA ILE A 48 10.55 -3.19 4.04
C ILE A 48 11.84 -3.89 4.47
N LEU A 49 11.89 -5.22 4.40
CA LEU A 49 13.08 -5.99 4.77
C LEU A 49 14.28 -5.64 3.89
N SER A 50 14.05 -5.47 2.59
CA SER A 50 15.07 -5.04 1.64
C SER A 50 15.67 -3.70 2.06
N GLU A 51 14.83 -2.69 2.31
CA GLU A 51 15.27 -1.35 2.69
C GLU A 51 16.04 -1.35 4.02
N LEU A 52 15.55 -2.02 5.05
CA LEU A 52 16.20 -2.06 6.36
C LEU A 52 17.58 -2.71 6.31
N ASN A 53 17.73 -3.79 5.54
CA ASN A 53 19.02 -4.46 5.34
C ASN A 53 19.98 -3.59 4.52
N MET A 54 19.52 -2.96 3.43
CA MET A 54 20.37 -2.05 2.66
C MET A 54 20.88 -0.87 3.50
N ARG A 55 20.00 -0.23 4.27
CA ARG A 55 20.37 0.86 5.19
C ARG A 55 21.35 0.38 6.28
N GLN A 56 21.25 -0.88 6.72
CA GLN A 56 22.23 -1.44 7.64
C GLN A 56 23.61 -1.58 7.00
N GLY A 57 23.66 -2.08 5.75
CA GLY A 57 24.89 -2.09 4.96
C GLY A 57 25.49 -0.69 4.81
N ASP A 58 24.66 0.31 4.49
CA ASP A 58 25.10 1.70 4.33
C ASP A 58 25.67 2.28 5.62
N ARG A 59 25.07 2.00 6.78
CA ARG A 59 25.60 2.42 8.08
C ARG A 59 26.95 1.77 8.39
N CYS A 60 27.09 0.46 8.19
CA CYS A 60 28.36 -0.26 8.37
C CYS A 60 29.46 0.34 7.47
N LYS A 61 29.12 0.58 6.20
CA LYS A 61 30.02 1.21 5.22
C LYS A 61 30.44 2.62 5.62
N ALA A 62 29.49 3.47 6.01
CA ALA A 62 29.73 4.87 6.37
C ALA A 62 30.61 4.99 7.63
N LEU A 63 30.36 4.14 8.62
CA LEU A 63 31.12 4.09 9.87
C LEU A 63 32.44 3.32 9.73
N LYS A 64 32.68 2.66 8.59
CA LYS A 64 33.86 1.82 8.32
C LYS A 64 34.05 0.70 9.36
N VAL A 65 32.95 0.07 9.76
CA VAL A 65 32.93 -1.04 10.75
C VAL A 65 32.17 -2.24 10.21
N PHE A 66 32.51 -3.43 10.72
CA PHE A 66 31.80 -4.69 10.46
C PHE A 66 31.61 -5.02 8.97
N GLY A 67 32.71 -5.15 8.21
CA GLY A 67 32.69 -5.42 6.77
C GLY A 67 31.90 -6.69 6.38
N ASP A 68 31.98 -7.75 7.17
CA ASP A 68 31.19 -8.98 6.92
C ASP A 68 29.69 -8.72 7.04
N LEU A 69 29.29 -7.93 8.05
CA LEU A 69 27.89 -7.55 8.25
C LEU A 69 27.39 -6.63 7.13
N GLN A 70 28.24 -5.72 6.64
CA GLN A 70 27.93 -4.89 5.47
C GLN A 70 27.59 -5.76 4.26
N ASN A 71 28.49 -6.69 3.90
CA ASN A 71 28.33 -7.57 2.75
C ASN A 71 27.09 -8.47 2.89
N HIS A 72 26.89 -9.04 4.08
CA HIS A 72 25.71 -9.84 4.39
C HIS A 72 24.42 -9.03 4.23
N SER A 73 24.37 -7.82 4.78
CA SER A 73 23.18 -6.97 4.74
C SER A 73 22.82 -6.54 3.32
N TYR A 74 23.80 -6.20 2.48
CA TYR A 74 23.53 -5.90 1.07
C TYR A 74 23.01 -7.11 0.30
N LYS A 75 23.58 -8.31 0.53
CA LYS A 75 23.11 -9.54 -0.08
C LYS A 75 21.66 -9.85 0.31
N GLN A 76 21.34 -9.81 1.61
CA GLN A 76 19.98 -9.98 2.10
C GLN A 76 19.03 -8.92 1.52
N GLY A 77 19.46 -7.66 1.45
CA GLY A 77 18.68 -6.58 0.87
C GLY A 77 18.27 -6.82 -0.59
N VAL A 78 19.18 -7.39 -1.40
CA VAL A 78 18.89 -7.80 -2.78
C VAL A 78 17.92 -8.98 -2.83
N GLU A 79 18.18 -10.02 -2.03
CA GLU A 79 17.33 -11.22 -2.00
C GLU A 79 15.88 -10.90 -1.62
N PHE A 80 15.66 -10.08 -0.60
CA PHE A 80 14.32 -9.66 -0.20
C PHE A 80 13.62 -8.82 -1.29
N ASN A 81 14.36 -7.98 -2.02
CA ASN A 81 13.78 -7.20 -3.12
C ASN A 81 13.28 -8.10 -4.25
N LEU A 82 14.07 -9.12 -4.61
CA LEU A 82 13.69 -10.07 -5.67
C LEU A 82 12.44 -10.86 -5.28
N ARG A 83 12.40 -11.41 -4.06
CA ARG A 83 11.21 -12.09 -3.54
C ARG A 83 9.98 -11.18 -3.51
N ALA A 84 10.16 -9.91 -3.13
CA ALA A 84 9.09 -8.93 -3.13
C ALA A 84 8.55 -8.64 -4.54
N LEU A 85 9.42 -8.58 -5.56
CA LEU A 85 9.01 -8.44 -6.95
C LEU A 85 8.21 -9.66 -7.43
N ASP A 86 8.59 -10.89 -7.04
CA ASP A 86 7.84 -12.10 -7.37
C ASP A 86 6.42 -12.06 -6.75
N HIS A 87 6.32 -11.65 -5.48
CA HIS A 87 5.03 -11.44 -4.83
C HIS A 87 4.17 -10.36 -5.52
N LEU A 88 4.80 -9.26 -5.96
CA LEU A 88 4.11 -8.19 -6.67
C LEU A 88 3.58 -8.66 -8.03
N ALA A 89 4.34 -9.51 -8.74
CA ALA A 89 3.90 -10.12 -9.99
C ALA A 89 2.68 -11.05 -9.78
N HIS A 90 2.69 -11.86 -8.70
CA HIS A 90 1.52 -12.65 -8.32
C HIS A 90 0.31 -11.77 -8.00
N ALA A 91 0.52 -10.69 -7.25
CA ALA A 91 -0.54 -9.73 -6.96
C ALA A 91 -1.15 -9.20 -8.26
N GLN A 92 -0.34 -8.73 -9.20
CA GLN A 92 -0.81 -8.23 -10.49
C GLN A 92 -1.62 -9.27 -11.27
N ALA A 93 -1.18 -10.53 -11.30
CA ALA A 93 -1.92 -11.61 -11.95
C ALA A 93 -3.31 -11.83 -11.33
N PHE A 94 -3.42 -11.81 -9.99
CA PHE A 94 -4.71 -11.91 -9.30
C PHE A 94 -5.61 -10.70 -9.55
N LEU A 95 -5.04 -9.49 -9.58
CA LEU A 95 -5.76 -8.27 -9.93
C LEU A 95 -6.39 -8.35 -11.32
N TRP A 96 -5.64 -8.86 -12.31
CA TRP A 96 -6.14 -9.05 -13.66
C TRP A 96 -7.27 -10.07 -13.75
N LYS A 97 -7.16 -11.18 -13.01
CA LYS A 97 -8.25 -12.17 -12.92
C LYS A 97 -9.50 -11.59 -12.29
N PHE A 98 -9.34 -10.83 -11.20
CA PHE A 98 -10.44 -10.12 -10.56
C PHE A 98 -11.13 -9.16 -11.53
N ARG A 99 -10.36 -8.32 -12.22
CA ARG A 99 -10.87 -7.32 -13.17
C ARG A 99 -11.67 -7.92 -14.32
N LYS A 100 -11.28 -9.09 -14.83
CA LYS A 100 -12.03 -9.80 -15.89
C LYS A 100 -13.44 -10.20 -15.48
N ASN A 101 -13.70 -10.33 -14.18
CA ASN A 101 -14.99 -10.76 -13.63
C ASN A 101 -15.82 -9.58 -13.11
N LEU A 102 -15.37 -8.33 -13.31
CA LEU A 102 -16.12 -7.16 -12.86
C LEU A 102 -17.32 -6.89 -13.79
N PRO A 103 -18.51 -6.59 -13.23
CA PRO A 103 -19.70 -6.30 -14.01
C PRO A 103 -19.62 -5.00 -14.80
N GLY A 104 -18.68 -4.11 -14.47
CA GLY A 104 -18.42 -2.88 -15.22
C GLY A 104 -19.47 -1.79 -14.96
N GLN A 105 -19.94 -1.68 -13.71
CA GLN A 105 -20.96 -0.69 -13.36
C GLN A 105 -20.42 0.74 -13.45
N ASP A 106 -21.34 1.68 -13.66
CA ASP A 106 -21.02 3.11 -13.65
C ASP A 106 -20.70 3.57 -12.22
N THR A 107 -19.63 4.34 -12.10
CA THR A 107 -19.18 4.95 -10.85
C THR A 107 -19.66 6.38 -10.70
N ALA A 108 -20.25 7.01 -11.73
CA ALA A 108 -20.60 8.43 -11.76
C ALA A 108 -21.93 8.81 -11.05
N ALA A 109 -22.50 7.92 -10.25
CA ALA A 109 -23.72 8.21 -9.51
C ALA A 109 -23.51 9.38 -8.51
N LYS A 110 -24.32 10.44 -8.64
CA LYS A 110 -24.23 11.65 -7.77
C LYS A 110 -24.16 11.34 -6.27
N PRO A 111 -24.98 10.42 -5.71
CA PRO A 111 -24.90 10.11 -4.28
C PRO A 111 -23.57 9.46 -3.86
N PHE A 112 -22.97 8.64 -4.72
CA PHE A 112 -21.65 8.08 -4.47
C PHE A 112 -20.55 9.15 -4.49
N MET A 113 -20.65 10.14 -5.40
CA MET A 113 -19.67 11.24 -5.45
C MET A 113 -19.62 12.06 -4.16
N GLN A 114 -20.78 12.30 -3.54
CA GLN A 114 -20.83 12.96 -2.23
C GLN A 114 -20.17 12.08 -1.16
N ARG A 115 -20.47 10.77 -1.15
CA ARG A 115 -19.83 9.84 -0.21
C ARG A 115 -18.32 9.74 -0.41
N LEU A 116 -17.84 9.82 -1.65
CA LEU A 116 -16.41 9.83 -1.96
C LEU A 116 -15.73 11.09 -1.40
N ASP A 117 -16.39 12.24 -1.44
CA ASP A 117 -15.87 13.46 -0.83
C ASP A 117 -15.85 13.37 0.71
N ASP A 118 -16.83 12.70 1.34
CA ASP A 118 -16.77 12.39 2.78
C ASP A 118 -15.58 11.48 3.11
N VAL A 119 -15.40 10.39 2.36
CA VAL A 119 -14.26 9.46 2.54
C VAL A 119 -12.93 10.17 2.34
N ARG A 120 -12.84 11.09 1.37
CA ARG A 120 -11.66 11.94 1.16
C ARG A 120 -11.38 12.83 2.37
N HIS A 121 -12.42 13.36 3.00
CA HIS A 121 -12.28 14.15 4.22
C HIS A 121 -11.83 13.28 5.40
N GLU A 122 -12.51 12.17 5.66
CA GLU A 122 -12.18 11.18 6.70
C GLU A 122 -10.71 10.73 6.57
N MET A 123 -10.25 10.39 5.36
CA MET A 123 -8.86 10.01 5.09
C MET A 123 -7.87 11.11 5.51
N ARG A 124 -8.19 12.39 5.27
CA ARG A 124 -7.32 13.52 5.63
C ARG A 124 -7.31 13.78 7.13
N GLU A 125 -8.44 13.63 7.81
CA GLU A 125 -8.50 13.71 9.27
C GLU A 125 -7.61 12.65 9.91
N PHE A 126 -7.71 11.39 9.46
CA PHE A 126 -6.84 10.33 9.97
C PHE A 126 -5.35 10.58 9.68
N LEU A 127 -4.99 11.22 8.55
CA LEU A 127 -3.60 11.60 8.28
C LEU A 127 -3.06 12.61 9.32
N CYS A 128 -3.91 13.49 9.88
CA CYS A 128 -3.52 14.43 10.93
C CYS A 128 -3.22 13.74 12.27
N GLU A 129 -3.81 12.58 12.52
CA GLU A 129 -3.60 11.79 13.74
C GLU A 129 -2.30 10.96 13.69
N LEU A 130 -1.68 10.85 12.51
CA LEU A 130 -0.44 10.12 12.36
C LEU A 130 0.76 10.94 12.84
N GLU A 131 1.61 10.32 13.66
CA GLU A 131 2.97 10.78 13.93
C GLU A 131 3.86 10.66 12.68
N ILE A 132 3.69 11.57 11.71
CA ILE A 132 4.48 11.72 10.49
C ILE A 132 4.85 13.19 10.27
N LYS A 133 5.80 13.46 9.36
CA LYS A 133 6.16 14.84 9.02
C LYS A 133 5.02 15.52 8.27
N SER A 134 4.92 16.85 8.37
CA SER A 134 3.94 17.64 7.61
C SER A 134 4.11 17.50 6.09
N SER A 135 5.35 17.40 5.59
CA SER A 135 5.64 17.14 4.18
C SER A 135 5.12 15.77 3.75
N ASP A 136 5.29 14.76 4.60
CA ASP A 136 4.82 13.39 4.35
C ASP A 136 3.28 13.35 4.28
N ALA A 137 2.61 14.04 5.21
CA ALA A 137 1.16 14.18 5.21
C ALA A 137 0.63 14.89 3.95
N ALA A 138 1.34 15.92 3.47
CA ALA A 138 0.97 16.63 2.24
C ALA A 138 1.08 15.73 1.00
N GLU A 139 2.14 14.93 0.88
CA GLU A 139 2.31 13.96 -0.21
C GLU A 139 1.22 12.87 -0.18
N LEU A 140 0.88 12.35 1.02
CA LEU A 140 -0.21 11.38 1.18
C LEU A 140 -1.59 12.00 0.85
N SER A 141 -1.83 13.24 1.25
CA SER A 141 -3.06 13.97 0.88
C SER A 141 -3.18 14.16 -0.64
N SER A 142 -2.07 14.40 -1.33
CA SER A 142 -2.04 14.41 -2.80
C SER A 142 -2.38 13.04 -3.40
N ALA A 143 -1.92 11.95 -2.79
CA ALA A 143 -2.28 10.59 -3.21
C ALA A 143 -3.79 10.31 -3.03
N VAL A 144 -4.40 10.77 -1.93
CA VAL A 144 -5.85 10.70 -1.73
C VAL A 144 -6.60 11.42 -2.86
N ASP A 145 -6.14 12.63 -3.22
CA ASP A 145 -6.76 13.41 -4.29
C ASP A 145 -6.69 12.72 -5.66
N LYS A 146 -5.53 12.12 -5.98
CA LYS A 146 -5.35 11.33 -7.20
C LYS A 146 -6.33 10.16 -7.25
N VAL A 147 -6.46 9.39 -6.17
CA VAL A 147 -7.38 8.24 -6.09
C VAL A 147 -8.83 8.69 -6.27
N CYS A 148 -9.25 9.76 -5.59
CA CYS A 148 -10.61 10.29 -5.73
C CYS A 148 -10.89 10.79 -7.15
N ALA A 149 -9.90 11.40 -7.81
CA ALA A 149 -10.04 11.84 -9.19
C ALA A 149 -10.28 10.68 -10.17
N VAL A 150 -9.74 9.48 -9.90
CA VAL A 150 -10.00 8.28 -10.72
C VAL A 150 -11.48 7.92 -10.74
N PHE A 151 -12.18 8.01 -9.62
CA PHE A 151 -13.63 7.76 -9.57
C PHE A 151 -14.44 8.86 -10.28
N LYS A 152 -13.98 10.12 -10.22
CA LYS A 152 -14.65 11.27 -10.86
C LYS A 152 -14.50 11.27 -12.38
N THR A 153 -13.38 10.77 -12.89
CA THR A 153 -13.00 10.82 -14.32
C THR A 153 -13.12 9.47 -15.03
N GLY A 154 -12.98 8.37 -14.30
CA GLY A 154 -13.11 7.01 -14.80
C GLY A 154 -14.57 6.59 -14.78
N ALA A 155 -15.21 6.58 -15.95
CA ALA A 155 -16.62 6.27 -16.16
C ALA A 155 -17.04 4.80 -15.84
N SER A 156 -16.28 4.05 -15.03
CA SER A 156 -16.64 2.68 -14.60
C SER A 156 -15.82 2.18 -13.42
N GLU A 157 -16.33 1.15 -12.74
CA GLU A 157 -15.63 0.35 -11.72
C GLU A 157 -14.24 -0.11 -12.15
N SER A 158 -14.02 -0.37 -13.45
CA SER A 158 -12.71 -0.83 -13.94
C SER A 158 -11.64 0.26 -13.82
N GLY A 159 -12.01 1.55 -13.70
CA GLY A 159 -11.07 2.66 -13.62
C GLY A 159 -10.13 2.56 -12.42
N ILE A 160 -10.65 2.19 -11.25
CA ILE A 160 -9.83 2.06 -10.03
C ILE A 160 -8.80 0.94 -10.16
N PHE A 161 -9.15 -0.16 -10.82
CA PHE A 161 -8.25 -1.29 -11.02
C PHE A 161 -7.22 -1.05 -12.12
N VAL A 162 -7.53 -0.21 -13.11
CA VAL A 162 -6.54 0.30 -14.06
C VAL A 162 -5.52 1.19 -13.34
N PHE A 163 -5.98 2.04 -12.42
CA PHE A 163 -5.10 2.85 -11.59
C PHE A 163 -4.20 1.98 -10.70
N ILE A 164 -4.76 1.00 -9.98
CA ILE A 164 -3.97 0.06 -9.15
C ILE A 164 -2.93 -0.68 -10.00
N ASP A 165 -3.31 -1.20 -11.18
CA ASP A 165 -2.37 -1.87 -12.10
C ASP A 165 -1.23 -0.94 -12.55
N SER A 166 -1.55 0.34 -12.83
CA SER A 166 -0.54 1.34 -13.16
C SER A 166 0.42 1.60 -11.99
N SER A 167 -0.10 1.79 -10.77
CA SER A 167 0.74 1.99 -9.57
C SER A 167 1.61 0.77 -9.27
N ILE A 168 1.12 -0.45 -9.50
CA ILE A 168 1.91 -1.69 -9.40
C ILE A 168 3.07 -1.68 -10.40
N LYS A 169 2.82 -1.34 -11.67
CA LYS A 169 3.87 -1.28 -12.70
C LYS A 169 4.91 -0.20 -12.38
N SER A 170 4.49 0.96 -11.90
CA SER A 170 5.39 2.02 -11.45
C SER A 170 6.24 1.57 -10.25
N LEU A 171 5.62 0.90 -9.28
CA LEU A 171 6.32 0.33 -8.13
C LEU A 171 7.35 -0.72 -8.57
N GLU A 172 6.98 -1.64 -9.44
CA GLU A 172 7.88 -2.65 -9.99
C GLU A 172 9.08 -2.01 -10.70
N ALA A 173 8.82 -1.03 -11.56
CA ALA A 173 9.87 -0.31 -12.29
C ALA A 173 10.84 0.41 -11.34
N LEU A 174 10.31 1.13 -10.33
CA LEU A 174 11.12 1.79 -9.31
C LEU A 174 11.97 0.81 -8.51
N ARG A 175 11.44 -0.37 -8.16
CA ARG A 175 12.20 -1.36 -7.38
C ARG A 175 13.28 -2.09 -8.18
N LYS A 176 13.30 -1.89 -9.51
CA LYS A 176 14.36 -2.37 -10.42
C LYS A 176 15.45 -1.32 -10.69
N THR A 177 15.25 -0.04 -10.36
CA THR A 177 16.28 1.00 -10.58
C THR A 177 17.37 0.96 -9.50
N PRO A 178 18.57 1.50 -9.78
CA PRO A 178 19.53 1.87 -8.73
C PRO A 178 18.85 2.76 -7.69
N GLY A 179 19.15 2.56 -6.40
CA GLY A 179 18.47 3.28 -5.29
C GLY A 179 17.08 2.75 -4.93
N ARG A 180 16.42 2.01 -5.84
CA ARG A 180 15.14 1.31 -5.62
C ARG A 180 14.02 2.21 -5.08
N GLY A 181 14.05 3.49 -5.47
CA GLY A 181 13.10 4.51 -5.04
C GLY A 181 13.24 4.97 -3.59
N ALA A 182 14.43 4.82 -2.98
CA ALA A 182 14.68 5.25 -1.59
C ALA A 182 15.22 6.69 -1.45
N ASP A 183 15.37 7.43 -2.55
CA ASP A 183 16.16 8.66 -2.61
C ASP A 183 15.38 9.96 -2.29
N SER A 184 14.08 9.85 -1.96
CA SER A 184 13.16 10.98 -1.70
C SER A 184 12.75 11.09 -0.22
N ASN A 185 12.09 12.19 0.17
CA ASN A 185 11.67 12.45 1.56
C ASN A 185 10.77 11.33 2.12
N ILE A 186 9.64 11.05 1.47
CA ILE A 186 9.04 9.70 1.50
C ILE A 186 9.66 8.94 0.33
N ALA A 187 10.22 7.76 0.58
CA ALA A 187 10.69 6.86 -0.49
C ALA A 187 9.55 6.60 -1.50
N ALA A 188 9.77 6.91 -2.77
CA ALA A 188 8.74 6.89 -3.83
C ALA A 188 7.96 5.56 -3.92
N TRP A 189 8.61 4.43 -3.60
CA TRP A 189 7.94 3.13 -3.57
C TRP A 189 6.84 3.06 -2.51
N LYS A 190 6.99 3.75 -1.37
CA LYS A 190 5.99 3.82 -0.30
C LYS A 190 4.77 4.63 -0.72
N LEU A 191 4.97 5.66 -1.54
CA LEU A 191 3.86 6.43 -2.11
C LEU A 191 2.98 5.57 -3.02
N HIS A 192 3.59 4.74 -3.88
CA HIS A 192 2.80 3.80 -4.69
C HIS A 192 2.09 2.74 -3.86
N VAL A 193 2.70 2.27 -2.76
CA VAL A 193 2.01 1.40 -1.81
C VAL A 193 0.80 2.10 -1.20
N ALA A 194 0.95 3.39 -0.83
CA ALA A 194 -0.15 4.18 -0.31
C ALA A 194 -1.26 4.41 -1.34
N GLU A 195 -0.93 4.73 -2.58
CA GLU A 195 -1.88 4.86 -3.69
C GLU A 195 -2.73 3.59 -3.86
N ILE A 196 -2.10 2.41 -3.80
CA ILE A 196 -2.79 1.11 -3.91
C ILE A 196 -3.73 0.87 -2.72
N LEU A 197 -3.28 1.12 -1.49
CA LEU A 197 -4.10 0.94 -0.29
C LEU A 197 -5.29 1.91 -0.24
N LEU A 198 -5.07 3.17 -0.60
CA LEU A 198 -6.14 4.18 -0.70
C LEU A 198 -7.15 3.82 -1.78
N ALA A 199 -6.69 3.34 -2.94
CA ALA A 199 -7.56 2.89 -4.01
C ALA A 199 -8.43 1.69 -3.59
N LEU A 200 -7.87 0.75 -2.84
CA LEU A 200 -8.64 -0.35 -2.25
C LEU A 200 -9.67 0.16 -1.23
N ALA A 201 -9.31 1.12 -0.38
CA ALA A 201 -10.23 1.66 0.62
C ALA A 201 -11.42 2.39 -0.04
N ALA A 202 -11.15 3.18 -1.09
CA ALA A 202 -12.17 3.85 -1.89
C ALA A 202 -13.06 2.83 -2.65
N TRP A 203 -12.48 1.74 -3.15
CA TRP A 203 -13.24 0.64 -3.75
C TRP A 203 -14.17 -0.04 -2.74
N VAL A 204 -13.71 -0.30 -1.51
CA VAL A 204 -14.57 -0.84 -0.45
C VAL A 204 -15.72 0.12 -0.12
N ALA A 205 -15.44 1.42 -0.06
CA ALA A 205 -16.49 2.44 0.13
C ALA A 205 -17.52 2.42 -1.00
N TYR A 206 -17.07 2.31 -2.25
CA TYR A 206 -17.95 2.17 -3.42
C TYR A 206 -18.83 0.92 -3.35
N LYS A 207 -18.24 -0.24 -3.04
CA LYS A 207 -19.03 -1.47 -2.87
C LYS A 207 -20.06 -1.34 -1.76
N CYS A 208 -19.68 -0.78 -0.61
CA CYS A 208 -20.59 -0.59 0.52
C CYS A 208 -21.74 0.36 0.19
N PHE A 209 -21.52 1.32 -0.71
CA PHE A 209 -22.57 2.22 -1.18
C PHE A 209 -23.59 1.50 -2.10
N ASN A 210 -23.11 0.64 -3.01
CA ASN A 210 -23.98 -0.05 -3.97
C ASN A 210 -24.57 -1.37 -3.46
N ALA A 211 -23.91 -2.03 -2.52
CA ALA A 211 -24.47 -3.13 -1.77
C ALA A 211 -25.32 -2.56 -0.63
N THR A 212 -26.34 -3.30 -0.16
CA THR A 212 -27.07 -3.01 1.09
C THR A 212 -26.22 -3.19 2.36
N CYS A 213 -24.89 -3.02 2.25
CA CYS A 213 -23.93 -3.20 3.32
C CYS A 213 -23.85 -1.98 4.24
N ARG A 214 -23.54 -2.24 5.52
CA ARG A 214 -23.61 -1.24 6.61
C ARG A 214 -22.40 -0.29 6.60
N CYS A 215 -22.63 0.99 6.88
CA CYS A 215 -21.62 2.06 6.96
C CYS A 215 -20.39 1.73 7.83
N ALA A 216 -20.53 0.90 8.86
CA ALA A 216 -19.45 0.52 9.78
C ALA A 216 -18.25 -0.19 9.11
N GLN A 217 -18.44 -0.74 7.90
CA GLN A 217 -17.36 -1.37 7.14
C GLN A 217 -16.49 -0.35 6.39
N ILE A 218 -17.02 0.83 6.10
CA ILE A 218 -16.29 1.92 5.42
C ILE A 218 -15.29 2.57 6.37
N GLU A 219 -15.72 2.92 7.59
CA GLU A 219 -14.83 3.52 8.59
C GLU A 219 -13.66 2.58 8.93
N LYS A 220 -13.95 1.28 9.14
CA LYS A 220 -12.91 0.25 9.34
C LYS A 220 -11.97 0.12 8.15
N SER A 221 -12.48 0.24 6.93
CA SER A 221 -11.69 0.22 5.69
C SER A 221 -10.72 1.40 5.63
N VAL A 222 -11.22 2.61 5.82
CA VAL A 222 -10.42 3.85 5.77
C VAL A 222 -9.36 3.83 6.86
N HIS A 223 -9.76 3.56 8.10
CA HIS A 223 -8.84 3.49 9.24
C HIS A 223 -7.79 2.39 9.02
N GLY A 224 -8.20 1.18 8.63
CA GLY A 224 -7.27 0.07 8.34
C GLY A 224 -6.26 0.41 7.25
N ALA A 225 -6.69 1.06 6.17
CA ALA A 225 -5.80 1.51 5.10
C ALA A 225 -4.81 2.57 5.59
N ILE A 226 -5.25 3.55 6.37
CA ILE A 226 -4.36 4.58 6.92
C ILE A 226 -3.34 3.99 7.90
N LEU A 227 -3.74 3.06 8.77
CA LEU A 227 -2.79 2.33 9.64
C LEU A 227 -1.77 1.53 8.82
N ALA A 228 -2.21 0.85 7.75
CA ALA A 228 -1.33 0.12 6.86
C ALA A 228 -0.33 1.06 6.17
N ILE A 229 -0.77 2.23 5.69
CA ILE A 229 0.09 3.26 5.11
C ILE A 229 1.09 3.78 6.15
N ALA A 230 0.62 4.13 7.35
CA ALA A 230 1.46 4.61 8.43
C ALA A 230 2.56 3.59 8.78
N SER A 231 2.20 2.30 8.85
CA SER A 231 3.15 1.22 9.13
C SER A 231 4.27 1.12 8.09
N VAL A 232 4.02 1.50 6.82
CA VAL A 232 5.00 1.48 5.74
C VAL A 232 5.83 2.76 5.72
N VAL A 233 5.19 3.92 5.87
CA VAL A 233 5.86 5.23 5.86
C VAL A 233 6.84 5.35 7.02
N ARG A 234 6.44 4.91 8.23
CA ARG A 234 7.25 4.99 9.46
C ARG A 234 8.47 4.08 9.48
N VAL A 235 8.61 3.13 8.55
CA VAL A 235 9.86 2.36 8.39
C VAL A 235 10.95 3.27 7.81
N ALA A 236 11.49 4.18 8.63
CA ALA A 236 12.75 4.86 8.38
C ALA A 236 13.88 4.06 9.01
#